data_AF-A0A3M0XUX6-F1
#
_entry.id   AF-A0A3M0XUX6-F1
#
_cell.length_a   1.000
_cell.length_b   1.000
_cell.length_c   1.000
_cell.angle_alpha   90.00
_cell.angle_beta   90.00
_cell.angle_gamma   90.00
#
_symmetry.space_group_name_H-M   'P 1'
#
loop_
_entity.id
_entity.type
_entity.pdbx_description
1 polymer ?
#
loop_
_entity_poly.entity_id
_entity_poly.type
_entity_poly.pdbx_seq_one_letter_code
_entity_poly.pdbx_strand_id
1 'polypeptide(L)' 'MRMLTPRELYRCQGFPDTYRIEHGANGERFTKTAQIRMVGNSVSPPVAKAIVEVNVSVGRSGLENQAAS' A
#
# COMPACT_ATOMS: atom_id res chain seq x y z
N MET A 1 0.19 -20.82 -20.19
CA MET A 1 0.08 -19.69 -19.24
C MET A 1 -0.43 -20.21 -17.90
N ARG A 2 -0.06 -19.57 -16.77
CA ARG A 2 -0.60 -19.89 -15.43
C ARG A 2 -1.03 -18.64 -14.69
N MET A 3 -1.92 -18.81 -13.70
CA MET A 3 -2.25 -17.74 -12.77
C MET A 3 -1.06 -17.38 -11.88
N LEU A 4 -0.94 -16.09 -11.57
CA LEU A 4 0.00 -15.61 -10.58
C LEU A 4 -0.40 -16.09 -9.18
N THR A 5 0.60 -16.40 -8.36
CA THR A 5 0.44 -16.68 -6.94
C THR A 5 0.11 -15.39 -6.19
N PRO A 6 -0.48 -15.46 -4.97
CA PRO A 6 -0.72 -14.26 -4.16
C PRO A 6 0.55 -13.42 -3.99
N ARG A 7 1.68 -14.05 -3.64
CA ARG A 7 2.95 -13.32 -3.45
C ARG A 7 3.40 -12.59 -4.73
N GLU A 8 3.25 -13.21 -5.91
CA GLU A 8 3.56 -12.55 -7.19
C GLU A 8 2.64 -11.34 -7.43
N LEU A 9 1.34 -11.44 -7.13
CA LEU A 9 0.41 -10.32 -7.27
C LEU A 9 0.79 -9.13 -6.37
N TYR A 10 1.15 -9.39 -5.11
CA TYR A 10 1.62 -8.34 -4.19
C TYR A 10 2.92 -7.69 -4.68
N ARG A 11 3.88 -8.48 -5.20
CA ARG A 11 5.11 -7.95 -5.79
C ARG A 11 4.83 -7.07 -7.00
N CYS A 12 3.91 -7.47 -7.88
CA CYS A 12 3.51 -6.67 -9.04
C CYS A 12 2.93 -5.30 -8.65
N GLN A 13 2.34 -5.18 -7.46
CA GLN A 13 1.86 -3.89 -6.94
C GLN A 13 2.92 -3.09 -6.18
N GLY A 14 4.14 -3.61 -6.01
CA GLY A 14 5.24 -2.94 -5.31
C GLY A 14 5.24 -3.15 -3.79
N PHE A 15 4.53 -4.17 -3.28
CA PHE A 15 4.67 -4.55 -1.87
C PHE A 15 6.00 -5.28 -1.64
N PRO A 16 6.70 -4.99 -0.53
CA PRO A 16 7.94 -5.68 -0.19
C PRO A 16 7.69 -7.14 0.20
N ASP A 17 8.72 -7.97 0.10
CA ASP A 17 8.66 -9.39 0.51
C ASP A 17 8.39 -9.57 2.01
N THR A 18 8.74 -8.56 2.81
CA THR A 18 8.44 -8.49 4.24
C THR A 18 6.96 -8.23 4.54
N TYR A 19 6.14 -7.85 3.54
CA TYR A 19 4.71 -7.64 3.75
C TYR A 19 4.00 -8.96 4.05
N ARG A 20 3.33 -9.02 5.20
CA ARG A 20 2.62 -10.22 5.69
C ARG A 20 1.25 -10.31 5.02
N ILE A 21 1.06 -11.33 4.19
CA ILE A 21 -0.19 -11.56 3.44
C ILE A 21 -1.00 -12.73 3.98
N GLU A 22 -0.39 -13.55 4.83
CA GLU A 22 -0.99 -14.83 5.23
C GLU A 22 -1.85 -14.72 6.49
N HIS A 23 -1.68 -13.65 7.27
CA HIS A 23 -2.34 -13.49 8.56
C HIS A 23 -2.89 -12.07 8.69
N GLY A 24 -4.06 -11.94 9.31
CA GLY A 24 -4.62 -10.66 9.68
C GLY A 24 -4.08 -10.12 11.00
N ALA A 25 -4.61 -8.97 11.40
CA ALA A 25 -4.17 -8.26 12.60
C ALA A 25 -4.39 -9.07 13.89
N ASN A 26 -5.39 -9.96 13.91
CA ASN A 26 -5.71 -10.80 15.04
C ASN A 26 -5.05 -12.19 14.96
N GLY A 27 -4.17 -12.40 13.98
CA GLY A 27 -3.45 -13.66 13.77
C GLY A 27 -4.25 -14.73 13.03
N GLU A 28 -5.45 -14.43 12.55
CA GLU A 28 -6.24 -15.34 11.73
C GLU A 28 -5.56 -15.60 10.38
N ARG A 29 -5.56 -16.86 9.92
CA ARG A 29 -4.99 -17.23 8.62
C ARG A 29 -5.92 -16.89 7.47
N PHE A 30 -5.39 -16.22 6.45
CA PHE A 30 -6.12 -15.90 5.24
C PHE A 30 -6.04 -17.02 4.20
N THR A 31 -7.20 -17.39 3.66
CA THR A 31 -7.29 -18.27 2.49
C THR A 31 -6.64 -17.61 1.27
N LYS A 32 -6.20 -18.40 0.29
CA LYS A 32 -5.66 -17.88 -0.97
C LYS A 32 -6.60 -16.88 -1.65
N THR A 33 -7.91 -17.15 -1.64
CA THR A 33 -8.94 -16.26 -2.20
C THR A 33 -9.02 -14.93 -1.44
N ALA A 34 -8.92 -14.96 -0.11
CA ALA A 34 -8.89 -13.73 0.69
C ALA A 34 -7.66 -12.88 0.37
N GLN A 35 -6.48 -13.49 0.25
CA GLN A 35 -5.25 -12.80 -0.13
C GLN A 35 -5.37 -12.13 -1.52
N ILE A 36 -5.92 -12.85 -2.50
CA ILE A 36 -6.15 -12.32 -3.86
C ILE A 36 -7.16 -11.17 -3.83
N ARG A 37 -8.25 -11.31 -3.06
CA ARG A 37 -9.25 -10.24 -2.90
C ARG A 37 -8.64 -8.99 -2.27
N MET A 38 -7.78 -9.14 -1.26
CA MET A 38 -7.14 -8.02 -0.59
C MET A 38 -6.22 -7.24 -1.52
N VAL A 39 -5.32 -7.93 -2.23
CA VAL A 39 -4.44 -7.27 -3.20
C VAL A 39 -5.22 -6.67 -4.37
N GLY A 40 -6.31 -7.32 -4.81
CA GLY A 40 -7.18 -6.78 -5.85
C GLY A 40 -7.87 -5.46 -5.48
N ASN A 41 -7.99 -5.15 -4.18
CA ASN A 41 -8.58 -3.91 -3.68
C ASN A 41 -7.56 -2.98 -3.01
N SER A 42 -6.26 -3.30 -3.04
CA SER A 42 -5.23 -2.44 -2.45
C SER A 42 -4.81 -1.32 -3.40
N VAL A 43 -4.20 -0.29 -2.83
CA VAL A 43 -3.48 0.75 -3.59
C VAL A 43 -2.00 0.39 -3.60
N SER A 44 -1.36 0.56 -4.77
CA SER A 44 0.09 0.33 -4.92
C SER A 44 0.89 1.24 -3.97
N PRO A 45 1.76 0.69 -3.10
CA PRO A 45 2.56 1.47 -2.15
C PRO A 45 3.39 2.62 -2.76
N PRO A 46 4.11 2.46 -3.89
CA PRO A 46 4.85 3.58 -4.49
C PRO A 46 3.94 4.73 -4.94
N VAL A 47 2.75 4.41 -5.46
CA VAL A 47 1.77 5.43 -5.88
C VAL A 47 1.21 6.15 -4.66
N ALA A 48 0.81 5.40 -3.62
CA ALA A 48 0.32 5.98 -2.38
C ALA A 48 1.37 6.91 -1.74
N LYS A 49 2.64 6.49 -1.72
CA LYS A 49 3.77 7.29 -1.22
C LYS A 49 3.89 8.62 -1.98
N ALA A 50 3.93 8.59 -3.31
CA ALA A 50 4.08 9.80 -4.12
C ALA A 50 2.94 10.81 -3.88
N ILE A 51 1.69 10.33 -3.80
CA ILE A 51 0.52 11.19 -3.51
C ILE A 51 0.66 11.86 -2.14
N VAL A 52 1.02 11.08 -1.11
CA VAL A 52 1.20 11.61 0.24
C VAL A 52 2.34 12.62 0.29
N GLU A 53 3.48 12.36 -0.36
CA GLU A 53 4.62 13.28 -0.40
C GLU A 53 4.25 14.64 -1.01
N VAL A 54 3.49 14.65 -2.10
CA VAL A 54 3.01 15.90 -2.72
C VAL A 54 2.04 16.63 -1.78
N ASN A 55 1.08 15.93 -1.18
CA ASN A 55 0.11 16.59 -0.29
C ASN A 55 0.74 17.13 0.99
N VAL A 56 1.70 16.41 1.58
CA VAL A 56 2.39 16.84 2.81
C VAL A 56 3.38 17.98 2.53
N SER A 57 4.07 17.98 1.38
CA SER A 57 4.94 19.10 1.00
C SER A 57 4.16 20.38 0.74
N VAL A 58 3.01 20.29 0.06
CA VAL A 58 2.10 21.43 -0.13
C VAL A 58 1.58 21.94 1.21
N GLY A 59 1.12 21.05 2.10
CA GLY A 59 0.64 21.43 3.43
C GLY A 59 1.69 22.14 4.28
N ARG A 60 2.96 21.71 4.22
CA ARG A 60 4.07 22.37 4.92
C ARG A 60 4.34 23.78 4.39
N SER A 61 4.36 23.96 3.07
CA SER A 61 4.53 25.29 2.47
C SER A 61 3.40 26.27 2.83
N GLY A 62 2.16 25.76 2.98
CA GLY A 62 1.01 26.56 3.40
C GLY A 62 1.05 26.99 4.87
N LEU A 63 1.66 26.19 5.76
CA LEU A 63 1.87 26.57 7.16
C LEU A 63 2.98 27.60 7.32
N GLU A 64 4.09 27.45 6.58
CA GLU A 64 5.19 28.41 6.58
C GLU A 64 4.76 29.80 6.10
N ASN A 65 3.90 29.87 5.07
CA ASN A 65 3.35 31.13 4.58
C ASN A 65 2.34 31.81 5.55
N GLN A 66 1.66 31.04 6.41
CA GLN A 66 0.73 31.57 7.41
C GLN A 66 1.43 32.04 8.68
N ALA A 67 2.58 31.44 9.05
CA ALA A 67 3.38 31.87 10.20
C ALA A 67 4.22 33.13 9.91
N ALA A 68 4.35 33.52 8.63
CA ALA A 68 5.08 34.71 8.18
C ALA A 68 4.17 35.94 7.92
N SER A 69 2.87 35.86 8.26
CA SER A 69 1.90 36.98 8.33
C SER A 69 1.54 37.25 9.79
#